data_AF-A0A383EPQ1-F1
#
_entry.id   AF-A0A383EPQ1-F1
#
_cell.length_a   1.000
_cell.length_b   1.000
_cell.length_c   1.000
_cell.angle_alpha   90.00
_cell.angle_beta   90.00
_cell.angle_gamma   90.00
#
_symmetry.space_group_name_H-M   'P 1'
#
loop_
_entity.id
_entity.type
_entity.pdbx_description
1 polymer ?
#
loop_
_entity_poly.entity_id
_entity_poly.type
_entity_poly.pdbx_seq_one_letter_code
_entity_poly.pdbx_strand_id
1 'polypeptide(L)'
;MKIEKNKIFTSPSDLNNFTLCKYHIKNDKISETENKLLKRKPKGDLELVIKLGFQHEKKHLNLFKDKYKKVKIINDKSTENQRYKDTILALKEGFQVIHKAFLIEDTFRGEVDFLIRVDTKSDLGVWSYEVWDTKI
;
A
#
# COMPACT_ATOMS: atom_id res chain seq x y z
N MET A 1 9.15 -1.18 -8.70
CA MET A 1 10.33 -0.32 -8.48
C MET A 1 10.02 1.02 -9.10
N LYS A 2 10.57 2.10 -8.54
CA LYS A 2 10.47 3.44 -9.12
C LYS A 2 11.82 4.13 -9.02
N ILE A 3 12.20 4.89 -10.04
CA ILE A 3 13.49 5.59 -10.06
C ILE A 3 13.22 7.09 -10.15
N GLU A 4 13.60 7.82 -9.11
CA GLU A 4 13.51 9.28 -9.08
C GLU A 4 14.84 9.87 -8.64
N LYS A 5 15.34 10.86 -9.40
CA LYS A 5 16.58 11.61 -9.07
C LYS A 5 17.77 10.69 -8.73
N ASN A 6 17.99 9.64 -9.52
CA ASN A 6 19.02 8.61 -9.32
C ASN A 6 18.89 7.77 -8.02
N LYS A 7 17.78 7.87 -7.29
CA LYS A 7 17.45 6.98 -6.18
C LYS A 7 16.48 5.90 -6.64
N ILE A 8 16.69 4.69 -6.14
CA ILE A 8 15.81 3.54 -6.41
C ILE A 8 14.89 3.37 -5.21
N PHE A 9 13.58 3.48 -5.46
CA PHE A 9 12.56 3.20 -4.47
C PHE A 9 11.96 1.82 -4.71
N THR A 10 11.97 0.99 -3.67
CA THR A 10 11.48 -0.39 -3.69
C THR A 10 10.23 -0.54 -2.82
N SER A 11 9.44 -1.57 -3.12
CA SER A 11 8.24 -1.93 -2.34
C SER A 11 8.24 -3.40 -1.95
N PRO A 12 7.34 -3.83 -1.03
CA PRO A 12 7.14 -5.24 -0.73
C PRO A 12 6.84 -6.09 -1.98
N SER A 13 6.11 -5.55 -2.96
CA SER A 13 5.86 -6.22 -4.24
C SER A 13 7.13 -6.44 -5.05
N ASP A 14 8.07 -5.47 -5.02
CA ASP A 14 9.36 -5.63 -5.69
C ASP A 14 10.19 -6.73 -5.04
N LEU A 15 10.18 -6.81 -3.72
CA LEU A 15 10.84 -7.89 -2.99
C LEU A 15 10.26 -9.26 -3.37
N ASN A 16 8.93 -9.38 -3.41
CA ASN A 16 8.26 -10.61 -3.84
C ASN A 16 8.58 -10.98 -5.30
N ASN A 17 8.67 -10.00 -6.20
CA ASN A 17 9.06 -10.26 -7.58
C ASN A 17 10.53 -10.72 -7.68
N PHE A 18 11.41 -10.18 -6.84
CA PHE A 18 12.81 -10.59 -6.79
C PHE A 18 12.99 -12.03 -6.32
N THR A 19 12.24 -12.45 -5.28
CA THR A 19 12.29 -13.82 -4.77
C THR A 19 11.79 -14.83 -5.81
N LEU A 20 10.79 -14.46 -6.61
CA LEU A 20 10.30 -15.28 -7.73
C LEU A 20 11.30 -15.36 -8.88
N CYS A 21 11.87 -14.22 -9.31
CA CYS A 21 12.82 -14.19 -10.41
C CYS A 21 13.71 -12.94 -10.37
N LYS A 22 15.02 -13.13 -10.22
CA LYS A 22 16.02 -12.04 -10.22
C LYS A 22 15.99 -11.18 -11.50
N TYR A 23 15.62 -11.77 -12.65
CA TYR A 23 15.51 -11.05 -13.91
C TYR A 23 14.29 -10.12 -13.97
N HIS A 24 13.28 -10.33 -13.10
CA HIS A 24 12.13 -9.43 -13.02
C HIS A 24 12.56 -8.01 -12.64
N ILE A 25 13.45 -7.89 -11.65
CA ILE A 25 14.00 -6.60 -11.20
C ILE A 25 14.85 -5.92 -12.27
N LYS A 26 15.64 -6.70 -13.02
CA LYS A 26 16.40 -6.17 -14.17
C LYS A 26 15.45 -5.58 -15.22
N ASN A 27 14.37 -6.30 -15.53
CA ASN A 27 13.37 -5.84 -16.52
C ASN A 27 12.58 -4.62 -16.01
N ASP A 28 12.20 -4.59 -14.72
CA ASP A 28 11.57 -3.42 -14.10
C ASP A 28 12.48 -2.19 -14.16
N LYS A 29 13.79 -2.36 -13.91
CA LYS A 29 14.77 -1.27 -14.04
C LYS A 29 14.85 -0.74 -15.47
N ILE A 30 14.98 -1.63 -16.47
CA ILE A 30 15.03 -1.24 -17.89
C ILE A 30 13.73 -0.54 -18.31
N SER A 31 12.58 -1.04 -17.85
CA SER A 31 11.27 -0.42 -18.09
C SER A 31 11.25 1.02 -17.58
N GLU A 32 11.74 1.27 -16.36
CA GLU A 32 11.70 2.58 -15.71
C GLU A 32 12.74 3.56 -16.29
N THR A 33 13.96 3.09 -16.62
CA THR A 33 15.03 3.97 -17.10
C THR A 33 14.97 4.25 -18.60
N GLU A 34 14.58 3.25 -19.39
CA GLU A 34 14.66 3.33 -20.85
C GLU A 34 13.28 3.45 -21.51
N ASN A 35 12.18 3.23 -20.78
CA ASN A 35 10.81 3.16 -21.32
C ASN A 35 10.66 2.16 -22.48
N LYS A 36 11.55 1.16 -22.58
CA LYS A 36 11.61 0.20 -23.69
C LYS A 36 10.80 -1.07 -23.46
N LEU A 37 10.41 -1.35 -22.22
CA LEU A 37 9.63 -2.53 -21.86
C LEU A 37 8.27 -2.10 -21.36
N LEU A 38 7.21 -2.70 -21.91
CA LEU A 38 5.85 -2.51 -21.43
C LEU A 38 5.45 -3.70 -20.55
N LYS A 39 4.87 -3.40 -19.39
CA LYS A 39 4.26 -4.46 -18.57
C LYS A 39 3.07 -5.05 -19.32
N ARG A 40 3.02 -6.38 -19.36
CA ARG A 40 1.85 -7.08 -19.90
C ARG A 40 0.64 -6.77 -19.03
N LYS A 41 -0.47 -6.40 -19.66
CA LYS A 41 -1.74 -6.29 -18.95
C LYS A 41 -2.20 -7.67 -18.48
N PRO A 42 -2.80 -7.78 -17.29
CA PRO A 42 -3.49 -8.99 -16.87
C PRO A 42 -4.50 -9.44 -17.93
N LYS A 43 -4.65 -10.75 -18.12
CA LYS A 43 -5.65 -11.34 -19.03
C LYS A 43 -6.23 -12.60 -18.40
N GLY A 44 -7.49 -12.90 -18.74
CA GLY A 44 -8.18 -14.10 -18.26
C GLY A 44 -8.36 -14.10 -16.74
N ASP A 45 -8.08 -15.23 -16.10
CA ASP A 45 -8.31 -15.45 -14.67
C ASP A 45 -7.63 -14.41 -13.77
N LEU A 46 -6.47 -13.88 -14.19
CA LEU A 46 -5.74 -12.88 -13.40
C LEU A 46 -6.53 -11.56 -13.29
N GLU A 47 -7.26 -11.17 -14.34
CA GLU A 47 -8.12 -9.98 -14.29
C GLU A 47 -9.29 -10.19 -13.33
N LEU A 48 -9.87 -11.40 -13.33
CA LEU A 48 -10.94 -11.77 -12.42
C LEU A 48 -10.45 -11.76 -10.96
N VAL A 49 -9.29 -12.33 -10.68
CA VAL A 49 -8.66 -12.34 -9.35
C VAL A 49 -8.45 -10.91 -8.83
N ILE A 50 -7.92 -10.00 -9.65
CA ILE A 50 -7.74 -8.60 -9.29
C ILE A 50 -9.08 -7.93 -8.97
N LYS A 51 -10.10 -8.15 -9.80
CA LYS A 51 -11.45 -7.59 -9.59
C LYS A 51 -12.07 -8.10 -8.29
N LEU A 52 -11.95 -9.39 -8.00
CA LEU A 52 -12.45 -10.00 -6.77
C LEU A 52 -11.71 -9.46 -5.54
N GLY A 53 -10.40 -9.23 -5.65
CA GLY A 53 -9.59 -8.56 -4.62
C GLY A 53 -10.16 -7.20 -4.24
N PHE A 54 -10.39 -6.32 -5.22
CA PHE A 54 -10.97 -4.99 -4.96
C PHE A 54 -12.38 -5.06 -4.37
N GLN A 55 -13.19 -6.03 -4.79
CA GLN A 55 -14.52 -6.23 -4.21
C GLN A 55 -14.44 -6.69 -2.75
N HIS A 56 -13.50 -7.56 -2.43
CA HIS A 56 -13.27 -8.07 -1.09
C HIS A 56 -12.79 -6.94 -0.14
N GLU A 57 -11.79 -6.17 -0.56
CA GLU A 57 -11.31 -4.99 0.16
C GLU A 57 -12.44 -3.98 0.43
N LYS A 58 -13.29 -3.72 -0.58
CA LYS A 58 -14.45 -2.82 -0.43
C LYS A 58 -15.49 -3.35 0.56
N LYS A 59 -15.72 -4.66 0.61
CA LYS A 59 -16.62 -5.27 1.60
C LYS A 59 -16.08 -5.07 3.01
N HIS A 60 -14.79 -5.30 3.24
CA HIS A 60 -14.14 -5.05 4.53
C HIS A 60 -14.20 -3.58 4.95
N LEU A 61 -13.97 -2.65 4.02
CA LEU A 61 -14.11 -1.22 4.30
C LEU A 61 -15.51 -0.85 4.79
N ASN A 62 -16.56 -1.42 4.20
CA ASN A 62 -17.94 -1.16 4.65
C ASN A 62 -18.17 -1.70 6.07
N LEU A 63 -17.71 -2.92 6.36
CA LEU A 63 -17.80 -3.49 7.73
C LEU A 63 -17.08 -2.61 8.75
N PHE A 64 -15.93 -2.03 8.40
CA PHE A 64 -15.21 -1.12 9.28
C PHE A 64 -15.90 0.22 9.47
N LYS A 65 -16.54 0.77 8.44
CA LYS A 65 -17.35 1.99 8.57
C LYS A 65 -18.56 1.79 9.48
N ASP A 66 -19.16 0.61 9.45
CA ASP A 66 -20.29 0.29 10.33
C ASP A 66 -19.84 0.05 11.77
N LYS A 67 -18.68 -0.57 11.97
CA LYS A 67 -18.13 -0.92 13.29
C LYS A 67 -17.47 0.27 14.01
N TYR A 68 -16.76 1.13 13.29
CA TYR A 68 -15.90 2.17 13.85
C TYR A 68 -16.39 3.56 13.47
N LYS A 69 -16.39 4.48 14.45
CA LYS A 69 -16.86 5.86 14.25
C LYS A 69 -15.85 6.72 13.48
N LYS A 70 -14.55 6.42 13.61
CA LYS A 70 -13.46 7.26 13.07
C LYS A 70 -12.64 6.46 12.05
N VAL A 71 -13.08 6.46 10.78
CA VAL A 71 -12.40 5.80 9.66
C VAL A 71 -11.83 6.84 8.68
N LYS A 72 -10.54 6.72 8.34
CA LYS A 72 -9.88 7.54 7.31
C LYS A 72 -9.68 6.72 6.05
N ILE A 73 -9.96 7.30 4.88
CA ILE A 73 -9.61 6.74 3.59
C ILE A 73 -8.55 7.66 2.98
N ILE A 74 -7.39 7.12 2.64
CA ILE A 74 -6.33 7.85 1.96
C ILE A 74 -6.64 7.87 0.46
N ASN A 75 -6.52 9.06 -0.16
CA ASN A 75 -6.82 9.22 -1.58
C ASN A 75 -5.71 8.59 -2.44
N ASP A 76 -6.07 7.53 -3.19
CA ASP A 76 -5.14 6.80 -4.06
C ASP A 76 -4.70 7.61 -5.30
N LYS A 77 -5.42 8.68 -5.65
CA LYS A 77 -5.06 9.60 -6.74
C LYS A 77 -4.02 10.65 -6.35
N SER A 78 -3.73 10.79 -5.06
CA SER A 78 -2.74 11.76 -4.57
C SER A 78 -1.32 11.25 -4.76
N THR A 79 -0.34 12.17 -4.75
CA THR A 79 1.08 11.81 -4.83
C THR A 79 1.50 10.96 -3.62
N GLU A 80 2.50 10.10 -3.79
CA GLU A 80 3.01 9.23 -2.71
C GLU A 80 3.37 10.02 -1.44
N ASN A 81 4.02 11.18 -1.62
CA ASN A 81 4.36 12.08 -0.50
C ASN A 81 3.13 12.64 0.20
N GLN A 82 2.06 12.97 -0.54
CA GLN A 82 0.83 13.45 0.08
C GLN A 82 0.12 12.32 0.84
N ARG A 83 0.04 11.14 0.23
CA ARG A 83 -0.54 9.95 0.86
C ARG A 83 0.19 9.57 2.14
N TYR A 84 1.51 9.65 2.15
CA TYR A 84 2.34 9.47 3.33
C TYR A 84 2.00 10.50 4.43
N LYS A 85 1.98 11.79 4.09
CA LYS A 85 1.62 12.86 5.04
C LYS A 85 0.22 12.65 5.63
N ASP A 86 -0.75 12.32 4.80
CA ASP A 86 -2.13 12.07 5.23
C ASP A 86 -2.22 10.85 6.16
N THR A 87 -1.42 9.81 5.88
CA THR A 87 -1.32 8.61 6.72
C THR A 87 -0.73 8.95 8.08
N ILE A 88 0.40 9.67 8.13
CA ILE A 88 1.05 10.10 9.38
C ILE A 88 0.14 10.98 10.21
N LEU A 89 -0.60 11.90 9.57
CA LEU A 89 -1.57 12.74 10.28
C LEU A 89 -2.68 11.89 10.89
N ALA A 90 -3.24 10.94 10.13
CA ALA A 90 -4.30 10.06 10.63
C ALA A 90 -3.84 9.16 11.79
N LEU A 91 -2.59 8.69 11.77
CA LEU A 91 -1.99 7.93 12.87
C LEU A 91 -1.88 8.77 14.15
N LYS A 92 -1.43 10.03 14.02
CA LYS A 92 -1.30 10.99 15.13
C LYS A 92 -2.65 11.42 15.70
N GLU A 93 -3.66 11.56 14.85
CA GLU A 93 -5.03 11.87 15.27
C GLU A 93 -5.79 10.67 15.86
N GLY A 94 -5.19 9.47 15.84
CA GLY A 94 -5.77 8.28 16.45
C GLY A 94 -7.04 7.78 15.76
N PHE A 95 -7.10 7.83 14.42
CA PHE A 95 -8.19 7.20 13.66
C PHE A 95 -8.28 5.70 14.00
N GLN A 96 -9.49 5.15 14.14
CA GLN A 96 -9.66 3.74 14.49
C GLN A 96 -9.28 2.81 13.34
N VAL A 97 -9.57 3.23 12.11
CA VAL A 97 -9.19 2.52 10.89
C VAL A 97 -8.66 3.51 9.86
N ILE A 98 -7.54 3.18 9.22
CA ILE A 98 -6.98 3.93 8.10
C ILE A 98 -6.89 2.99 6.91
N HIS A 99 -7.64 3.28 5.85
CA HIS A 99 -7.71 2.51 4.62
C HIS A 99 -6.78 3.10 3.55
N LYS A 100 -6.04 2.23 2.83
CA LYS A 100 -4.99 2.57 1.85
C LYS A 100 -3.85 3.42 2.42
N ALA A 101 -3.49 3.14 3.67
CA ALA A 101 -2.38 3.81 4.34
C ALA A 101 -1.09 3.61 3.54
N PHE A 102 -0.30 4.67 3.42
CA PHE A 102 0.94 4.68 2.65
C PHE A 102 2.10 5.06 3.56
N LEU A 103 3.12 4.20 3.62
CA LEU A 103 4.28 4.37 4.48
C LEU A 103 5.55 4.46 3.64
N ILE A 104 6.49 5.29 4.09
CA ILE A 104 7.79 5.50 3.46
C ILE A 104 8.85 5.50 4.56
N GLU A 105 9.85 4.64 4.39
CA GLU A 105 11.05 4.56 5.21
C GLU A 105 12.27 4.59 4.29
N ASP A 106 12.93 5.76 4.23
CA ASP A 106 13.99 6.08 3.27
C ASP A 106 13.62 5.73 1.82
N THR A 107 14.22 4.68 1.25
CA THR A 107 13.93 4.21 -0.11
C THR A 107 12.90 3.10 -0.19
N PHE A 108 12.40 2.62 0.95
CA PHE A 108 11.38 1.58 1.01
C PHE A 108 9.99 2.21 1.19
N ARG A 109 9.05 1.87 0.32
CA ARG A 109 7.70 2.43 0.34
C ARG A 109 6.65 1.37 0.07
N GLY A 110 5.47 1.52 0.68
CA GLY A 110 4.41 0.55 0.55
C GLY A 110 3.03 1.11 0.87
N GLU A 111 2.03 0.50 0.25
CA GLU A 111 0.63 0.67 0.58
C GLU A 111 0.19 -0.55 1.39
N VAL A 112 -0.60 -0.31 2.44
CA VAL A 112 -1.30 -1.35 3.19
C VAL A 112 -2.80 -1.14 3.07
N ASP A 113 -3.56 -2.23 3.00
CA ASP A 113 -5.02 -2.16 2.87
C ASP A 113 -5.61 -1.43 4.09
N PHE A 114 -5.34 -1.90 5.30
CA PHE A 114 -5.86 -1.32 6.53
C PHE A 114 -4.80 -1.22 7.63
N LEU A 115 -4.83 -0.10 8.37
CA LEU A 115 -4.23 0.01 9.71
C LEU A 115 -5.36 0.12 10.74
N ILE A 116 -5.37 -0.77 11.72
CA ILE A 116 -6.39 -0.81 12.78
C ILE A 116 -5.74 -0.40 14.10
N ARG A 117 -6.34 0.57 14.78
CA ARG A 117 -5.84 1.08 16.06
C ARG A 117 -6.07 0.05 17.17
N VAL A 118 -5.06 -0.16 18.00
CA VAL A 118 -5.14 -0.98 19.21
C VAL A 118 -4.66 -0.18 20.42
N ASP A 119 -5.21 -0.46 21.61
CA ASP A 119 -4.91 0.27 22.85
C ASP A 119 -3.60 -0.22 23.50
N THR A 120 -2.56 -0.37 22.68
CA THR A 120 -1.19 -0.69 23.12
C THR A 120 -0.33 0.55 22.96
N LYS A 121 0.31 0.99 24.06
CA LYS A 121 1.14 2.20 24.10
C LYS A 121 2.27 2.15 23.06
N SER A 122 2.54 3.28 22.42
CA SER A 122 3.65 3.45 21.47
C SER A 122 4.14 4.90 21.45
N ASP A 123 5.04 5.22 20.52
CA ASP A 123 5.48 6.60 20.26
C ASP A 123 4.34 7.52 19.77
N LEU A 124 3.20 6.94 19.38
CA LEU A 124 1.97 7.68 19.05
C LEU A 124 1.12 8.06 20.28
N GLY A 125 1.51 7.61 21.49
CA GLY A 125 0.79 7.84 22.74
C GLY A 125 0.22 6.55 23.32
N VAL A 126 -1.06 6.58 23.74
CA VAL A 126 -1.71 5.43 24.42
C VAL A 126 -2.19 4.33 23.47
N TRP A 127 -1.98 4.49 22.16
CA TRP A 127 -2.38 3.54 21.13
C TRP A 127 -1.25 3.24 20.15
N SER A 128 -1.45 2.18 19.36
CA SER A 128 -0.62 1.75 18.24
C SER A 128 -1.52 1.20 17.13
N TYR A 129 -0.93 0.65 16.07
CA TYR A 129 -1.64 0.15 14.91
C TYR A 129 -1.15 -1.22 14.48
N GLU A 130 -2.09 -2.07 14.11
CA GLU A 130 -1.82 -3.35 13.46
C GLU A 130 -2.11 -3.26 11.97
N VAL A 131 -1.25 -3.92 11.18
CA VAL A 131 -1.44 -4.05 9.73
C VAL A 131 -2.44 -5.16 9.45
N TRP A 132 -3.47 -4.84 8.67
CA TRP A 132 -4.49 -5.78 8.24
C TRP A 132 -4.54 -5.77 6.71
N ASP A 133 -4.13 -6.89 6.12
CA ASP A 133 -4.11 -7.11 4.68
C ASP A 133 -5.27 -8.02 4.29
N THR A 134 -6.06 -7.63 3.29
CA THR A 134 -7.22 -8.40 2.87
C THR A 134 -6.89 -9.23 1.64
N LYS A 135 -6.98 -10.55 1.78
CA LYS A 135 -6.68 -11.50 0.71
C LYS A 135 -7.91 -12.36 0.43
N ILE A 136 -8.12 -12.62 -0.87
CA ILE A 136 -9.11 -13.59 -1.34
C ILE A 136 -8.55 -15.01 -1.32
#